data_AF-A0A932SS40-F1
#
_entry.id   AF-A0A932SS40-F1
#
_cell.length_a   1.000
_cell.length_b   1.000
_cell.length_c   1.000
_cell.angle_alpha   90.00
_cell.angle_beta   90.00
_cell.angle_gamma   90.00
#
_symmetry.space_group_name_H-M   'P 1'
#
loop_
_entity.id
_entity.type
_entity.pdbx_description
1 polymer ?
#
loop_
_entity_poly.entity_id
_entity_poly.type
_entity_poly.pdbx_seq_one_letter_code
_entity_poly.pdbx_strand_id
1 'polypeptide(L)'
;MPVLMAVGLVAVGLSGCATTREGRLGALAGGANLVTLTVTENLDVVRRECNSAITLAPLYGCQRSRVVSLPDGGSARAVTIVRYTDAAPSSLAFEIDLHELCHAVAALQPLRDPCHDQNGGVLSSATPATFAPAALAPAAFAR
;
A
#
# COMPACT_ATOMS: atom_id res chain seq x y z
N MET A 1 -31.54 6.90 48.49
CA MET A 1 -30.47 5.93 48.16
C MET A 1 -31.15 4.71 47.57
N PRO A 2 -30.82 4.27 46.34
CA PRO A 2 -29.48 3.77 46.02
C PRO A 2 -28.84 4.38 44.77
N VAL A 3 -27.51 4.38 44.76
CA VAL A 3 -26.62 4.71 43.64
C VAL A 3 -26.40 3.42 42.85
N LEU A 4 -26.89 3.35 41.62
CA LEU A 4 -26.55 2.26 40.69
C LEU A 4 -25.19 2.60 40.06
N MET A 5 -24.16 1.86 40.47
CA MET A 5 -22.84 1.88 39.83
C MET A 5 -22.94 1.32 38.41
N ALA A 6 -22.71 2.17 37.41
CA ALA A 6 -22.42 1.72 36.05
C ALA A 6 -20.95 1.27 35.99
N VAL A 7 -20.72 -0.03 35.95
CA VAL A 7 -19.41 -0.61 35.64
C VAL A 7 -19.18 -0.45 34.14
N GLY A 8 -18.41 0.56 33.76
CA GLY A 8 -17.94 0.75 32.39
C GLY A 8 -16.92 -0.32 32.04
N LEU A 9 -17.34 -1.34 31.26
CA LEU A 9 -16.41 -2.24 30.57
C LEU A 9 -15.69 -1.43 29.48
N VAL A 10 -14.53 -0.89 29.82
CA VAL A 10 -13.57 -0.39 28.82
C VAL A 10 -12.95 -1.62 28.17
N ALA A 11 -13.54 -2.07 27.06
CA ALA A 11 -12.89 -3.00 26.16
C ALA A 11 -11.70 -2.26 25.53
N VAL A 12 -10.51 -2.46 26.10
CA VAL A 12 -9.25 -2.05 25.46
C VAL A 12 -9.07 -2.99 24.27
N GLY A 13 -9.63 -2.61 23.13
CA GLY A 13 -9.36 -3.28 21.87
C GLY A 13 -7.86 -3.17 21.59
N LEU A 14 -7.17 -4.30 21.53
CA LEU A 14 -5.83 -4.40 20.95
C LEU A 14 -5.93 -4.08 19.46
N SER A 15 -6.03 -2.80 19.13
CA SER A 15 -5.84 -2.31 17.77
C SER A 15 -4.35 -2.45 17.45
N GLY A 16 -3.95 -3.60 16.90
CA GLY A 16 -2.68 -3.69 16.20
C GLY A 16 -2.74 -2.70 15.04
N CYS A 17 -1.91 -1.65 15.09
CA CYS A 17 -1.83 -0.70 13.99
C CYS A 17 -1.29 -1.45 12.77
N ALA A 18 -2.15 -1.76 11.80
CA ALA A 18 -1.71 -2.35 10.55
C ALA A 18 -0.76 -1.38 9.84
N THR A 19 0.43 -1.85 9.52
CA THR A 19 1.50 -1.10 8.89
C THR A 19 1.42 -1.24 7.38
N THR A 20 1.67 -0.15 6.67
CA THR A 20 1.75 -0.13 5.20
C THR A 20 2.97 0.65 4.76
N ARG A 21 3.85 0.04 3.99
CA ARG A 21 4.99 0.73 3.38
C ARG A 21 4.72 0.93 1.90
N GLU A 22 4.89 2.17 1.44
CA GLU A 22 4.79 2.52 0.03
C GLU A 22 6.08 3.21 -0.43
N GLY A 23 6.54 2.82 -1.61
CA GLY A 23 7.75 3.37 -2.19
C GLY A 23 7.65 3.39 -3.71
N ARG A 24 8.35 4.35 -4.30
CA ARG A 24 8.40 4.54 -5.76
C ARG A 24 9.85 4.71 -6.18
N LEU A 25 10.22 4.05 -7.27
CA LEU A 25 11.59 4.08 -7.79
C LEU A 25 11.61 4.05 -9.32
N GLY A 26 12.71 4.53 -9.89
CA GLY A 26 12.93 4.59 -11.33
C GLY A 26 12.21 5.78 -11.94
N ALA A 27 12.67 7.00 -11.66
CA ALA A 27 11.98 8.20 -12.16
C ALA A 27 11.90 8.17 -13.70
N LEU A 28 10.68 8.38 -14.21
CA LEU A 28 10.40 8.50 -15.63
C LEU A 28 9.98 9.94 -15.94
N ALA A 29 10.01 10.31 -17.22
CA ALA A 29 9.50 11.60 -17.65
C ALA A 29 8.02 11.81 -17.26
N GLY A 30 7.63 13.07 -17.07
CA GLY A 30 6.27 13.43 -16.70
C GLY A 30 5.90 13.10 -15.25
N GLY A 31 6.88 12.85 -14.37
CA GLY A 31 6.67 12.62 -12.93
C GLY A 31 6.20 11.20 -12.58
N ALA A 32 6.21 10.28 -13.54
CA ALA A 32 5.94 8.87 -13.30
C ALA A 32 7.16 8.16 -12.69
N ASN A 33 6.93 6.98 -12.11
CA ASN A 33 7.98 6.09 -11.64
C ASN A 33 7.82 4.73 -12.32
N LEU A 34 8.94 4.06 -12.59
CA LEU A 34 9.00 2.75 -13.23
C LEU A 34 8.38 1.68 -12.33
N VAL A 35 8.63 1.78 -11.02
CA VAL A 35 8.10 0.86 -10.02
C VAL A 35 7.41 1.62 -8.90
N THR A 36 6.26 1.09 -8.48
CA THR A 36 5.59 1.44 -7.23
C THR A 36 5.33 0.16 -6.46
N LEU A 37 5.76 0.10 -5.20
CA LEU A 37 5.56 -1.04 -4.32
C LEU A 37 4.75 -0.61 -3.10
N THR A 38 3.70 -1.37 -2.80
CA THR A 38 2.94 -1.28 -1.55
C THR A 38 3.00 -2.63 -0.85
N VAL A 39 3.56 -2.66 0.35
CA VAL A 39 3.54 -3.85 1.24
C VAL A 39 2.72 -3.50 2.47
N THR A 40 1.68 -4.29 2.76
CA THR A 40 0.67 -3.92 3.76
C THR A 40 0.23 -5.11 4.60
N GLU A 41 0.00 -4.86 5.90
CA GLU A 41 -0.68 -5.77 6.81
C GLU A 41 -2.22 -5.59 6.74
N ASN A 42 -2.71 -4.69 5.88
CA ASN A 42 -4.11 -4.34 5.77
C ASN A 42 -4.73 -4.85 4.46
N LEU A 43 -5.59 -5.87 4.54
CA LEU A 43 -6.32 -6.42 3.39
C LEU A 43 -7.30 -5.43 2.73
N ASP A 44 -7.73 -4.36 3.41
CA ASP A 44 -8.51 -3.28 2.79
C ASP A 44 -7.66 -2.47 1.79
N VAL A 45 -6.37 -2.26 2.10
CA VAL A 45 -5.44 -1.63 1.17
C VAL A 45 -5.29 -2.51 -0.07
N VAL A 46 -5.09 -3.82 0.10
CA VAL A 46 -5.00 -4.75 -1.04
C VAL A 46 -6.28 -4.72 -1.88
N ARG A 47 -7.46 -4.83 -1.26
CA ARG A 47 -8.73 -4.82 -1.99
C ARG A 47 -8.95 -3.54 -2.80
N ARG A 48 -8.67 -2.37 -2.20
CA ARG A 48 -8.80 -1.08 -2.87
C ARG A 48 -7.80 -0.92 -4.02
N GLU A 49 -6.53 -1.22 -3.76
CA GLU A 49 -5.49 -1.01 -4.76
C GLU A 49 -5.54 -2.06 -5.88
N CYS A 50 -5.95 -3.29 -5.58
CA CYS A 50 -5.99 -4.38 -6.55
C CYS A 50 -7.28 -4.47 -7.36
N ASN A 51 -8.29 -3.66 -7.03
CA ASN A 51 -9.60 -3.50 -7.69
C ASN A 51 -9.92 -4.63 -8.68
N SER A 52 -10.10 -5.84 -8.14
CA SER A 52 -10.37 -7.03 -8.93
C SER A 52 -11.87 -7.27 -8.93
N ALA A 53 -12.43 -7.55 -10.10
CA ALA A 53 -13.78 -8.08 -10.21
C ALA A 53 -13.96 -9.25 -9.23
N ILE A 54 -15.14 -9.34 -8.60
CA ILE A 54 -15.54 -10.28 -7.54
C ILE A 54 -14.78 -11.61 -7.64
N THR A 55 -13.76 -11.78 -6.79
CA THR A 55 -13.09 -13.06 -6.63
C THR A 55 -13.70 -13.79 -5.45
N LEU A 56 -14.01 -15.08 -5.63
CA LEU A 56 -14.48 -15.96 -4.55
C LEU A 56 -13.37 -16.30 -3.54
N ALA A 57 -12.12 -15.99 -3.86
CA ALA A 57 -10.94 -16.24 -3.01
C ALA A 57 -10.36 -14.93 -2.44
N PRO A 58 -9.71 -14.98 -1.25
CA PRO A 58 -8.98 -13.84 -0.69
C PRO A 58 -7.86 -13.37 -1.62
N LEU A 59 -7.82 -12.05 -1.87
CA LEU A 59 -6.75 -11.41 -2.64
C LEU A 59 -5.64 -10.96 -1.69
N TYR A 60 -4.44 -11.49 -1.89
CA TYR A 60 -3.25 -11.13 -1.13
C TYR A 60 -2.30 -10.20 -1.88
N GLY A 61 -2.66 -9.78 -3.09
CA GLY A 61 -1.85 -8.87 -3.86
C GLY A 61 -2.21 -8.84 -5.32
N CYS A 62 -1.55 -7.96 -6.04
CA CYS A 62 -1.68 -7.81 -7.48
C CYS A 62 -0.44 -7.14 -8.06
N GLN A 63 -0.28 -7.32 -9.37
CA GLN A 63 0.63 -6.54 -10.17
C GLN A 63 -0.18 -5.91 -11.30
N ARG A 64 -0.05 -4.59 -11.45
CA ARG A 64 -0.64 -3.82 -12.55
C ARG A 64 0.48 -3.19 -13.34
N SER A 65 0.23 -2.92 -14.62
CA SER A 65 1.16 -2.15 -15.43
C SER A 65 0.43 -1.15 -16.31
N ARG A 66 1.12 -0.06 -16.65
CA ARG A 66 0.66 0.94 -17.60
C ARG A 66 1.80 1.39 -18.49
N VAL A 67 1.48 1.76 -19.72
CA VAL A 67 2.45 2.36 -20.64
C VAL A 67 2.60 3.84 -20.31
N VAL A 68 3.83 4.33 -20.31
CA VAL A 68 4.24 5.72 -20.07
C VAL A 68 5.06 6.16 -21.27
N SER A 69 4.64 7.24 -21.94
CA SER A 69 5.39 7.82 -23.06
C SER A 69 6.65 8.52 -22.55
N LEU A 70 7.76 8.34 -23.26
CA LEU A 70 9.04 8.97 -22.96
C LEU A 70 9.32 10.16 -23.90
N PRO A 71 10.16 11.12 -23.50
CA PRO A 71 10.39 12.35 -24.28
C PRO A 71 11.08 12.12 -25.62
N ASP A 72 11.79 11.00 -25.76
CA ASP A 72 12.48 10.56 -26.97
C ASP A 72 11.53 9.88 -27.99
N GLY A 73 10.23 9.84 -27.70
CA GLY A 73 9.23 9.13 -28.49
C GLY A 73 9.15 7.63 -28.18
N GLY A 74 9.96 7.13 -27.24
CA GLY A 74 9.88 5.78 -26.71
C GLY A 74 8.71 5.60 -25.74
N SER A 75 8.62 4.39 -25.18
CA SER A 75 7.66 4.11 -24.10
C SER A 75 8.27 3.16 -23.07
N ALA A 76 7.86 3.33 -21.82
CA ALA A 76 8.17 2.45 -20.72
C ALA A 76 6.88 1.82 -20.17
N ARG A 77 6.98 0.61 -19.65
CA ARG A 77 5.93 -0.05 -18.88
C ARG A 77 6.21 0.15 -17.40
N ALA A 78 5.51 1.09 -16.79
CA ALA A 78 5.52 1.28 -15.36
C ALA A 78 4.70 0.19 -14.66
N VAL A 79 5.19 -0.28 -13.51
CA VAL A 79 4.65 -1.41 -12.77
C VAL A 79 4.25 -0.97 -11.36
N THR A 80 3.06 -1.37 -10.93
CA THR A 80 2.59 -1.21 -9.55
C THR A 80 2.36 -2.58 -8.94
N ILE A 81 2.98 -2.85 -7.80
CA ILE A 81 2.91 -4.12 -7.08
C ILE A 81 2.32 -3.84 -5.70
N VAL A 82 1.29 -4.59 -5.33
CA VAL A 82 0.67 -4.54 -4.00
C VAL A 82 0.74 -5.93 -3.41
N ARG A 83 1.24 -6.06 -2.18
CA ARG A 83 1.40 -7.34 -1.49
C ARG A 83 0.93 -7.24 -0.05
N TYR A 84 0.12 -8.19 0.36
CA TYR A 84 -0.17 -8.47 1.75
C TYR A 84 1.02 -9.15 2.41
N THR A 85 1.22 -8.88 3.70
CA THR A 85 2.12 -9.61 4.58
C THR A 85 1.53 -9.68 5.99
N ASP A 86 1.83 -10.76 6.72
CA ASP A 86 1.45 -10.87 8.13
C ASP A 86 2.34 -10.00 9.04
N ALA A 87 3.50 -9.59 8.53
CA ALA A 87 4.43 -8.69 9.22
C ALA A 87 5.10 -7.74 8.21
N ALA A 88 5.01 -6.43 8.44
CA ALA A 88 5.65 -5.45 7.58
C ALA A 88 7.19 -5.63 7.56
N PRO A 89 7.84 -5.52 6.38
CA PRO A 89 9.29 -5.59 6.30
C PRO A 89 9.92 -4.43 7.08
N SER A 90 11.18 -4.61 7.49
CA SER A 90 11.98 -3.48 7.98
C SER A 90 12.11 -2.42 6.87
N SER A 91 12.39 -1.16 7.24
CA SER A 91 12.58 -0.10 6.24
C SER A 91 13.68 -0.48 5.23
N LEU A 92 14.80 -1.01 5.72
CA LEU A 92 15.93 -1.44 4.87
C LEU A 92 15.55 -2.58 3.93
N ALA A 93 14.83 -3.60 4.41
CA ALA A 93 14.41 -4.70 3.55
C ALA A 93 13.44 -4.21 2.46
N PHE A 94 12.51 -3.31 2.82
CA PHE A 94 11.61 -2.68 1.86
C PHE A 94 12.35 -1.87 0.79
N GLU A 95 13.38 -1.13 1.19
CA GLU A 95 14.23 -0.33 0.28
C GLU A 95 15.00 -1.22 -0.70
N ILE A 96 15.62 -2.29 -0.20
CA ILE A 96 16.33 -3.27 -1.03
C ILE A 96 15.36 -3.91 -2.03
N ASP A 97 14.20 -4.40 -1.56
CA ASP A 97 13.21 -5.02 -2.43
C ASP A 97 12.72 -4.05 -3.51
N LEU A 98 12.47 -2.78 -3.17
CA LEU A 98 12.08 -1.76 -4.15
C LEU A 98 13.20 -1.51 -5.17
N HIS A 99 14.45 -1.46 -4.73
CA HIS A 99 15.63 -1.29 -5.58
C HIS A 99 15.79 -2.42 -6.59
N GLU A 100 15.79 -3.67 -6.11
CA GLU A 100 15.95 -4.83 -6.97
C GLU A 100 14.75 -5.04 -7.90
N LEU A 101 13.53 -4.68 -7.46
CA LEU A 101 12.36 -4.67 -8.33
C LEU A 101 12.49 -3.64 -9.46
N CYS A 102 13.08 -2.47 -9.19
CA CYS A 102 13.36 -1.51 -10.25
C CYS A 102 14.32 -2.09 -11.29
N HIS A 103 15.42 -2.73 -10.87
CA HIS A 103 16.35 -3.39 -11.79
C HIS A 103 15.69 -4.51 -12.58
N ALA A 104 14.89 -5.35 -11.93
CA ALA A 104 14.15 -6.42 -12.60
C ALA A 104 13.19 -5.90 -13.68
N VAL A 105 12.47 -4.81 -13.40
CA VAL A 105 11.54 -4.20 -14.37
C VAL A 105 12.29 -3.46 -15.49
N ALA A 106 13.40 -2.80 -15.16
CA ALA A 106 14.23 -2.07 -16.13
C ALA A 106 14.92 -3.03 -17.11
N ALA A 107 15.44 -4.17 -16.64
CA ALA A 107 16.13 -5.16 -17.48
C ALA A 107 15.24 -5.78 -18.57
N LEU A 108 13.92 -5.70 -18.42
CA LEU A 108 12.95 -6.19 -19.40
C LEU A 108 12.60 -5.16 -20.48
N GLN A 109 13.21 -3.98 -20.44
CA GLN A 109 12.85 -2.84 -21.27
C GLN A 109 14.12 -2.17 -21.84
N PRO A 110 14.05 -1.55 -23.02
CA PRO A 110 15.18 -0.83 -23.61
C PRO A 110 15.35 0.56 -22.96
N LEU A 111 15.52 0.58 -21.64
CA LEU A 111 15.68 1.81 -20.85
C LEU A 111 17.13 1.93 -20.36
N ARG A 112 17.64 3.17 -20.32
CA ARG A 112 18.81 3.47 -19.48
C ARG A 112 18.42 3.27 -18.02
N ASP A 113 19.35 2.76 -17.20
CA ASP A 113 19.11 2.45 -15.79
C ASP A 113 18.52 3.64 -15.01
N PRO A 114 17.20 3.64 -14.73
CA PRO A 114 16.57 4.74 -14.03
C PRO A 114 16.62 4.54 -12.51
N CYS A 115 17.14 3.41 -12.03
CA CYS A 115 17.12 3.01 -10.62
C CYS A 115 18.24 3.68 -9.83
N HIS A 116 19.28 4.17 -10.51
CA HIS A 116 20.40 4.92 -9.94
C HIS A 116 20.36 6.42 -10.24
N ASP A 117 19.48 6.85 -11.16
CA ASP A 117 19.31 8.25 -11.51
C ASP A 117 18.46 8.95 -10.42
N GLN A 118 19.13 9.69 -9.52
CA GLN A 118 18.59 10.42 -8.36
C GLN A 118 18.28 9.56 -7.12
N ASN A 119 19.15 9.62 -6.11
CA ASN A 119 19.01 9.16 -4.71
C ASN A 119 17.78 8.29 -4.36
N GLY A 120 17.63 7.13 -5.01
CA GLY A 120 16.84 6.01 -4.52
C GLY A 120 15.32 6.18 -4.45
N GLY A 121 14.73 7.18 -5.13
CA GLY A 121 13.27 7.34 -5.18
C GLY A 121 12.65 7.91 -3.89
N VAL A 122 11.32 8.03 -3.86
CA VAL A 122 10.58 8.59 -2.71
C VAL A 122 9.98 7.46 -1.89
N LEU A 123 10.42 7.34 -0.64
CA LEU A 123 9.86 6.42 0.35
C LEU A 123 8.85 7.16 1.20
N SER A 124 7.59 6.76 1.15
CA SER A 124 6.58 7.22 2.11
C SER A 124 6.50 6.21 3.23
N SER A 125 7.05 6.56 4.40
CA SER A 125 6.82 5.79 5.62
C SER A 125 5.36 5.99 6.08
N ALA A 126 4.71 4.89 6.46
CA ALA A 126 3.29 4.81 6.79
C ALA A 126 2.78 5.92 7.72
N THR A 127 1.66 6.55 7.37
CA THR A 127 0.75 7.12 8.36
C THR A 127 0.00 5.96 9.02
N PRO A 128 -0.03 5.85 10.37
CA PRO A 128 -0.89 4.88 11.03
C PRO A 128 -2.34 5.15 10.63
N ALA A 129 -3.03 4.12 10.12
CA ALA A 129 -4.45 4.22 9.84
C ALA A 129 -5.20 4.27 11.18
N THR A 130 -5.64 5.45 11.59
CA THR A 130 -6.56 5.60 12.72
C THR A 130 -7.92 5.05 12.31
N PHE A 131 -8.25 3.85 12.77
CA PHE A 131 -9.61 3.35 12.69
C PHE A 131 -10.47 4.12 13.71
N ALA A 132 -11.29 5.07 13.23
CA ALA A 132 -12.40 5.55 14.02
C ALA A 132 -13.45 4.42 14.10
N PRO A 133 -13.89 3.98 15.29
CA PRO A 133 -14.98 3.04 15.38
C PRO A 133 -16.23 3.68 14.76
N ALA A 134 -16.86 2.97 13.82
CA ALA A 134 -18.14 3.38 13.26
C ALA A 134 -19.13 3.55 14.42
N ALA A 135 -19.68 4.76 14.57
CA ALA A 135 -20.70 5.03 15.57
C ALA A 135 -21.93 4.16 15.25
N LEU A 136 -22.19 3.17 16.10
CA LEU A 136 -23.45 2.44 16.10
C LEU A 136 -24.56 3.44 16.41
N ALA A 137 -25.36 3.80 15.41
CA ALA A 137 -26.56 4.58 15.60
C ALA A 137 -27.50 3.81 16.56
N PRO A 138 -28.08 4.46 17.59
CA PRO A 138 -29.06 3.79 18.43
C PRO A 138 -30.31 3.50 17.61
N ALA A 139 -30.69 2.23 17.54
CA ALA A 139 -31.96 1.81 16.97
C ALA A 139 -33.10 2.49 17.73
N ALA A 140 -33.86 3.34 17.03
CA ALA A 140 -35.08 3.92 17.55
C ALA A 140 -36.11 2.80 17.76
N PHE A 141 -36.38 2.44 19.02
CA PHE A 141 -37.50 1.59 19.37
C PHE A 141 -38.75 2.46 19.50
N ALA A 142 -39.65 2.33 18.53
CA ALA A 142 -40.98 2.91 18.57
C ALA A 142 -41.82 2.26 19.69
N ARG A 143 -42.52 3.10 20.45
CA ARG A 143 -43.80 2.80 21.10
C ARG A 143 -44.67 4.04 21.07
#